data_AF-A0A9N9QJN0-F1
#
_entry.id   AF-A0A9N9QJN0-F1
#
_cell.length_a   1.000
_cell.length_b   1.000
_cell.length_c   1.000
_cell.angle_alpha   90.00
_cell.angle_beta   90.00
_cell.angle_gamma   90.00
#
_symmetry.space_group_name_H-M   'P 1'
#
loop_
_entity.id
_entity.type
_entity.pdbx_description
1 polymer ?
#
loop_
_entity_poly.entity_id
_entity_poly.type
_entity_poly.pdbx_seq_one_letter_code
_entity_poly.pdbx_strand_id
1 'polypeptide(L)'
;MPNTLKLIKERKTTSRDATEYRELNKRIQRDICAFLYGVSPPDNPQVKELRCLVLAPQWGTHQTVHLPNTPPNHPFLKDMEPLGWIHTQPNELPQLSPQDITTHAKLMTDNPAWDGEKTIIITCSFTPGSCSLTAYKLTPSGFEWGRQNTDKGNNPKGYLPSHYEKVQMLLSDRFTGFFMVPSQGPWNYNFMGVRHDASMKYELQLSNPKEFYHEVHRPAHFLNFSSLEDADGAGADGENSFA
;
A
#
# COMPACT_ATOMS: atom_id res chain seq x y z
N MET A 1 -13.92 17.89 15.76
CA MET A 1 -13.60 16.46 15.67
C MET A 1 -13.93 15.99 14.26
N PRO A 2 -12.98 15.42 13.50
CA PRO A 2 -13.19 15.00 12.12
C PRO A 2 -13.88 13.63 12.10
N ASN A 3 -15.07 13.54 11.50
CA ASN A 3 -15.86 12.29 11.57
C ASN A 3 -16.08 11.61 10.22
N THR A 4 -15.60 12.11 9.08
CA THR A 4 -15.89 11.42 7.81
C THR A 4 -14.80 11.58 6.75
N LEU A 5 -14.13 10.47 6.41
CA LEU A 5 -13.29 10.35 5.22
C LEU A 5 -14.13 9.84 4.03
N LYS A 6 -13.99 10.44 2.84
CA LYS A 6 -14.55 9.88 1.59
C LYS A 6 -13.43 9.26 0.75
N LEU A 7 -13.53 7.95 0.55
CA LEU A 7 -12.70 7.13 -0.34
C LEU A 7 -13.31 7.03 -1.74
N ILE A 8 -12.47 6.75 -2.73
CA ILE A 8 -12.89 6.57 -4.13
C ILE A 8 -13.41 5.15 -4.32
N LYS A 9 -14.55 5.01 -5.00
CA LYS A 9 -15.05 3.73 -5.50
C LYS A 9 -14.53 3.50 -6.92
N GLU A 10 -13.84 2.38 -7.15
CA GLU A 10 -13.39 1.99 -8.48
C GLU A 10 -14.60 1.73 -9.42
N ARG A 11 -14.55 2.26 -10.65
CA ARG A 11 -15.52 1.90 -11.69
C ARG A 11 -15.19 0.49 -12.17
N LYS A 12 -16.16 -0.42 -12.12
CA LYS A 12 -16.04 -1.83 -12.57
C LYS A 12 -15.34 -1.91 -13.93
N THR A 13 -14.20 -2.58 -13.97
CA THR A 13 -13.58 -3.15 -15.18
C THR A 13 -14.44 -4.30 -15.72
N THR A 14 -14.39 -4.49 -17.03
CA THR A 14 -15.26 -5.41 -17.81
C THR A 14 -15.10 -6.89 -17.43
N SER A 15 -16.15 -7.69 -17.70
CA SER A 15 -16.39 -9.02 -17.10
C SER A 15 -15.39 -10.13 -17.42
N ARG A 16 -14.53 -10.00 -18.44
CA ARG A 16 -13.51 -11.01 -18.75
C ARG A 16 -12.31 -10.97 -17.80
N ASP A 17 -11.94 -9.79 -17.29
CA ASP A 17 -10.83 -9.63 -16.36
C ASP A 17 -11.18 -10.10 -14.93
N ALA A 18 -12.44 -9.94 -14.51
CA ALA A 18 -12.86 -10.21 -13.14
C ALA A 18 -12.62 -11.65 -12.62
N THR A 19 -12.53 -12.63 -13.52
CA THR A 19 -12.30 -14.04 -13.16
C THR A 19 -10.82 -14.34 -12.90
N GLU A 20 -9.92 -13.70 -13.65
CA GLU A 20 -8.48 -13.82 -13.46
C GLU A 20 -8.03 -13.04 -12.22
N TYR A 21 -8.63 -11.86 -11.97
CA TYR A 21 -8.46 -11.10 -10.74
C TYR A 21 -8.93 -11.86 -9.48
N ARG A 22 -9.95 -12.73 -9.59
CA ARG A 22 -10.49 -13.54 -8.48
C ARG A 22 -9.53 -14.63 -8.01
N GLU A 23 -8.75 -15.21 -8.91
CA GLU A 23 -7.77 -16.25 -8.58
C GLU A 23 -6.41 -15.63 -8.18
N LEU A 24 -6.06 -14.46 -8.74
CA LEU A 24 -4.81 -13.77 -8.42
C LEU A 24 -4.82 -13.11 -7.02
N ASN A 25 -5.96 -12.52 -6.61
CA ASN A 25 -6.09 -11.91 -5.28
C ASN A 25 -6.22 -12.93 -4.14
N LYS A 26 -6.61 -14.19 -4.43
CA LYS A 26 -6.61 -15.28 -3.44
C LYS A 26 -5.22 -15.64 -2.92
N ARG A 27 -4.15 -15.15 -3.56
CA ARG A 27 -2.76 -15.55 -3.26
C ARG A 27 -1.85 -14.38 -2.90
N ILE A 28 -2.38 -13.17 -2.69
CA ILE A 28 -1.62 -12.08 -2.09
C ILE A 28 -1.54 -12.36 -0.59
N GLN A 29 -0.51 -13.13 -0.23
CA GLN A 29 -0.20 -13.47 1.15
C GLN A 29 0.58 -12.37 1.87
N ARG A 30 1.12 -11.40 1.12
CA ARG A 30 1.99 -10.36 1.64
C ARG A 30 1.26 -9.03 1.64
N ASP A 31 1.39 -8.31 2.74
CA ASP A 31 0.78 -7.01 2.89
C ASP A 31 1.42 -6.01 1.91
N ILE A 32 0.58 -5.16 1.33
CA ILE A 32 0.98 -4.00 0.54
C ILE A 32 0.30 -2.77 1.11
N CYS A 33 0.90 -1.61 0.94
CA CYS A 33 0.36 -0.35 1.40
C CYS A 33 0.50 0.79 0.39
N ALA A 34 -0.26 1.85 0.63
CA ALA A 34 -0.15 3.11 -0.08
C ALA A 34 -0.34 4.28 0.89
N PHE A 35 0.41 5.36 0.69
CA PHE A 35 0.17 6.61 1.39
C PHE A 35 -1.06 7.34 0.83
N LEU A 36 -1.81 7.97 1.71
CA LEU A 36 -3.05 8.67 1.41
C LEU A 36 -2.78 10.17 1.33
N TYR A 37 -3.19 10.79 0.23
CA TYR A 37 -3.16 12.25 0.08
C TYR A 37 -4.54 12.77 -0.33
N GLY A 38 -4.90 13.93 0.20
CA GLY A 38 -6.20 14.51 -0.08
C GLY A 38 -6.33 15.95 0.34
N VAL A 39 -7.56 16.45 0.24
CA VAL A 39 -7.93 17.82 0.57
C VAL A 39 -9.28 17.83 1.28
N SER A 40 -9.56 18.91 1.99
CA SER A 40 -10.94 19.22 2.38
C SER A 40 -11.65 19.96 1.25
N PRO A 41 -12.92 19.63 0.96
CA PRO A 41 -13.69 20.40 0.00
C PRO A 41 -13.94 21.82 0.56
N PRO A 42 -14.06 22.85 -0.29
CA PRO A 42 -14.13 24.26 0.15
C PRO A 42 -15.34 24.57 1.05
N ASP A 43 -16.42 23.82 0.89
CA ASP A 43 -17.68 23.97 1.61
C ASP A 43 -17.72 23.21 2.95
N ASN A 44 -16.83 22.23 3.15
CA ASN A 44 -16.83 21.41 4.35
C ASN A 44 -15.42 21.00 4.82
N PRO A 45 -14.78 21.79 5.71
CA PRO A 45 -13.44 21.51 6.21
C PRO A 45 -13.36 20.27 7.13
N GLN A 46 -14.51 19.75 7.59
CA GLN A 46 -14.55 18.57 8.46
C GLN A 46 -14.50 17.25 7.68
N VAL A 47 -14.73 17.30 6.37
CA VAL A 47 -14.61 16.14 5.48
C VAL A 47 -13.23 16.16 4.85
N LYS A 48 -12.63 14.97 4.74
CA LYS A 48 -11.42 14.74 3.95
C LYS A 48 -11.79 13.92 2.73
N GLU A 49 -11.41 14.40 1.56
CA GLU A 49 -11.58 13.69 0.29
C GLU A 49 -10.22 13.16 -0.14
N LEU A 50 -10.11 11.83 -0.21
CA LEU A 50 -8.89 11.18 -0.64
C LEU A 50 -8.75 11.33 -2.16
N ARG A 51 -7.71 12.01 -2.62
CA ARG A 51 -7.50 12.31 -4.05
C ARG A 51 -6.37 11.49 -4.67
N CYS A 52 -5.41 11.05 -3.87
CA CYS A 52 -4.25 10.34 -4.37
C CYS A 52 -3.83 9.18 -3.47
N LEU A 53 -3.49 8.07 -4.10
CA LEU A 53 -2.78 6.95 -3.49
C LEU A 53 -1.35 6.89 -4.02
N VAL A 54 -0.38 6.96 -3.12
CA VAL A 54 1.04 6.86 -3.48
C VAL A 54 1.59 5.50 -3.08
N LEU A 55 2.03 4.71 -4.05
CA LEU A 55 2.77 3.48 -3.80
C LEU A 55 4.26 3.78 -3.79
N ALA A 56 4.89 3.71 -2.61
CA ALA A 56 6.33 3.78 -2.46
C ALA A 56 6.99 2.40 -2.71
N PRO A 57 8.30 2.35 -3.02
CA PRO A 57 9.08 1.11 -3.03
C PRO A 57 8.89 0.33 -1.74
N GLN A 58 8.40 -0.91 -1.75
CA GLN A 58 8.05 -1.61 -0.51
C GLN A 58 8.09 -3.12 -0.65
N TRP A 59 8.17 -3.81 0.48
CA TRP A 59 7.94 -5.25 0.58
C TRP A 59 7.17 -5.57 1.85
N GLY A 60 6.45 -6.69 1.85
CA GLY A 60 5.53 -7.06 2.92
C GLY A 60 5.80 -8.45 3.46
N THR A 61 5.40 -8.64 4.71
CA THR A 61 5.20 -9.95 5.33
C THR A 61 3.70 -10.21 5.47
N HIS A 62 3.30 -11.24 6.21
CA HIS A 62 1.90 -11.49 6.53
C HIS A 62 1.35 -10.59 7.66
N GLN A 63 2.19 -9.77 8.28
CA GLN A 63 1.86 -9.00 9.48
C GLN A 63 2.24 -7.52 9.39
N THR A 64 3.13 -7.14 8.47
CA THR A 64 3.65 -5.78 8.39
C THR A 64 4.23 -5.50 7.01
N VAL A 65 4.26 -4.21 6.65
CA VAL A 65 4.87 -3.68 5.42
C VAL A 65 6.11 -2.88 5.79
N HIS A 66 7.15 -3.06 4.99
CA HIS A 66 8.41 -2.34 5.11
C HIS A 66 8.51 -1.26 4.03
N LEU A 67 8.66 -0.02 4.48
CA LEU A 67 8.73 1.18 3.66
C LEU A 67 10.09 1.88 3.80
N PRO A 68 10.52 2.65 2.79
CA PRO A 68 11.61 3.60 2.90
C PRO A 68 11.21 4.73 3.83
N ASN A 69 12.21 5.29 4.52
CA ASN A 69 12.06 6.44 5.40
C ASN A 69 11.83 7.74 4.60
N THR A 70 12.16 7.74 3.30
CA THR A 70 11.95 8.90 2.43
C THR A 70 10.45 9.14 2.20
N PRO A 71 9.89 10.31 2.58
CA PRO A 71 8.48 10.59 2.33
C PRO A 71 8.20 10.81 0.83
N PRO A 72 6.95 10.55 0.40
CA PRO A 72 6.49 10.94 -0.93
C PRO A 72 6.68 12.44 -1.18
N ASN A 73 7.32 12.79 -2.29
CA ASN A 73 7.44 14.18 -2.72
C ASN A 73 7.24 14.28 -4.23
N HIS A 74 6.34 15.15 -4.66
CA HIS A 74 6.09 15.44 -6.06
C HIS A 74 5.31 16.76 -6.21
N PRO A 75 5.47 17.52 -7.32
CA PRO A 75 4.70 18.75 -7.53
C PRO A 75 3.18 18.61 -7.38
N PHE A 76 2.60 17.49 -7.84
CA PHE A 76 1.16 17.23 -7.71
C PHE A 76 0.71 17.01 -6.26
N LEU A 77 1.61 16.64 -5.35
CA LEU A 77 1.28 16.45 -3.93
C LEU A 77 1.30 17.76 -3.14
N LYS A 78 1.86 18.85 -3.69
CA LYS A 78 2.07 20.11 -2.96
C LYS A 78 0.77 20.77 -2.48
N ASP A 79 -0.31 20.59 -3.24
CA ASP A 79 -1.62 21.17 -2.93
C ASP A 79 -2.51 20.21 -2.11
N MET A 80 -1.95 19.10 -1.63
CA MET A 80 -2.63 18.09 -0.83
C MET A 80 -1.95 17.89 0.52
N GLU A 81 -2.71 17.47 1.52
CA GLU A 81 -2.18 17.08 2.82
C GLU A 81 -2.11 15.54 2.95
N PRO A 82 -1.11 15.01 3.68
CA PRO A 82 -1.07 13.59 3.99
C PRO A 82 -2.23 13.23 4.93
N LEU A 83 -2.96 12.17 4.59
CA LEU A 83 -4.11 11.66 5.35
C LEU A 83 -3.83 10.29 5.98
N GLY A 84 -2.58 9.84 5.95
CA GLY A 84 -2.15 8.58 6.54
C GLY A 84 -1.82 7.51 5.49
N TRP A 85 -2.20 6.26 5.75
CA TRP A 85 -1.88 5.13 4.88
C TRP A 85 -2.98 4.07 4.88
N ILE A 86 -3.08 3.34 3.78
CA ILE A 86 -3.92 2.14 3.64
C ILE A 86 -3.02 0.93 3.44
N HIS A 87 -3.37 -0.20 4.02
CA HIS A 87 -2.71 -1.47 3.72
C HIS A 87 -3.70 -2.63 3.61
N THR A 88 -3.29 -3.65 2.87
CA THR A 88 -3.99 -4.93 2.87
C THR A 88 -3.63 -5.73 4.11
N GLN A 89 -4.54 -6.60 4.53
CA GLN A 89 -4.27 -7.64 5.51
C GLN A 89 -4.99 -8.93 5.10
N PRO A 90 -4.38 -10.11 5.32
CA PRO A 90 -4.93 -11.38 4.85
C PRO A 90 -6.21 -11.79 5.58
N ASN A 91 -6.36 -11.40 6.84
CA ASN A 91 -7.51 -11.75 7.68
C ASN A 91 -8.09 -10.49 8.31
N GLU A 92 -9.41 -10.44 8.44
CA GLU A 92 -10.07 -9.38 9.21
C GLU A 92 -9.75 -9.52 10.70
N LEU A 93 -9.25 -8.44 11.30
CA LEU A 93 -8.94 -8.39 12.73
C LEU A 93 -10.02 -7.59 13.47
N PRO A 94 -10.44 -8.02 14.67
CA PRO A 94 -11.42 -7.28 15.46
C PRO A 94 -10.86 -5.95 16.00
N GLN A 95 -9.54 -5.80 15.98
CA GLN A 95 -8.78 -4.67 16.52
C GLN A 95 -7.68 -4.25 15.55
N LEU A 96 -7.22 -3.01 15.68
CA LEU A 96 -6.02 -2.54 14.99
C LEU A 96 -4.80 -3.30 15.50
N SER A 97 -3.90 -3.74 14.61
CA SER A 97 -2.75 -4.52 15.05
C SER A 97 -1.75 -3.65 15.83
N PRO A 98 -1.02 -4.20 16.81
CA PRO A 98 0.07 -3.47 17.48
C PRO A 98 1.15 -2.99 16.50
N GLN A 99 1.38 -3.74 15.42
CA GLN A 99 2.30 -3.38 14.35
C GLN A 99 1.85 -2.13 13.60
N ASP A 100 0.55 -1.97 13.33
CA ASP A 100 0.02 -0.78 12.67
C ASP A 100 0.14 0.47 13.55
N ILE A 101 -0.12 0.35 14.85
CA ILE A 101 0.07 1.43 15.81
C ILE A 101 1.54 1.86 15.85
N THR A 102 2.44 0.88 15.93
CA THR A 102 3.90 1.13 15.96
C THR A 102 4.37 1.78 14.66
N THR A 103 3.89 1.29 13.52
CA THR A 103 4.27 1.80 12.19
C THR A 103 3.75 3.22 11.99
N HIS A 104 2.48 3.47 12.30
CA HIS A 104 1.90 4.81 12.15
C HIS A 104 2.55 5.82 13.09
N ALA A 105 2.83 5.46 14.34
CA ALA A 105 3.52 6.36 15.28
C ALA A 105 4.95 6.69 14.84
N LYS A 106 5.69 5.72 14.29
CA LYS A 106 7.03 5.95 13.71
C LYS A 106 6.97 6.83 12.47
N LEU A 107 6.05 6.56 11.55
CA LEU A 107 5.81 7.41 10.38
C LEU A 107 5.49 8.86 10.77
N MET A 108 4.64 9.07 11.78
CA MET A 108 4.34 10.41 12.30
C MET A 108 5.57 11.07 12.96
N THR A 109 6.41 10.30 13.67
CA THR A 109 7.63 10.81 14.29
C THR A 109 8.64 11.26 13.24
N ASP A 110 8.78 10.49 12.17
CA ASP A 110 9.75 10.75 11.11
C ASP A 110 9.28 11.82 10.10
N ASN A 111 7.96 12.11 10.08
CA ASN A 111 7.35 13.03 9.12
C ASN A 111 6.54 14.12 9.82
N PRO A 112 7.14 15.29 10.12
CA PRO A 112 6.46 16.41 10.79
C PRO A 112 5.24 16.97 10.05
N ALA A 113 5.09 16.66 8.75
CA ALA A 113 3.93 17.04 7.95
C ALA A 113 2.66 16.25 8.31
N TRP A 114 2.79 15.13 9.04
CA TRP A 114 1.67 14.29 9.44
C TRP A 114 1.04 14.82 10.72
N ASP A 115 -0.21 15.25 10.61
CA ASP A 115 -1.02 15.71 11.74
C ASP A 115 -1.77 14.52 12.35
N GLY A 116 -1.47 14.20 13.62
CA GLY A 116 -2.06 13.07 14.32
C GLY A 116 -3.58 13.10 14.47
N GLU A 117 -4.20 14.28 14.35
CA GLU A 117 -5.67 14.40 14.35
C GLU A 117 -6.30 14.17 12.97
N LYS A 118 -5.50 14.19 11.89
CA LYS A 118 -5.97 14.07 10.51
C LYS A 118 -5.51 12.79 9.81
N THR A 119 -4.38 12.22 10.21
CA THR A 119 -3.84 11.01 9.60
C THR A 119 -4.50 9.77 10.18
N ILE A 120 -4.83 8.82 9.30
CA ILE A 120 -5.49 7.57 9.68
C ILE A 120 -4.76 6.35 9.13
N ILE A 121 -5.18 5.19 9.61
CA ILE A 121 -4.77 3.88 9.13
C ILE A 121 -6.02 3.22 8.56
N ILE A 122 -6.00 2.85 7.28
CA ILE A 122 -7.07 2.07 6.67
C ILE A 122 -6.60 0.63 6.52
N THR A 123 -7.30 -0.30 7.14
CA THR A 123 -7.08 -1.73 6.94
C THR A 123 -8.03 -2.23 5.85
N CYS A 124 -7.49 -2.89 4.84
CA CYS A 124 -8.25 -3.58 3.80
C CYS A 124 -8.11 -5.09 3.99
N SER A 125 -9.11 -5.70 4.61
CA SER A 125 -9.12 -7.12 4.93
C SER A 125 -9.77 -7.92 3.81
N PHE A 126 -9.16 -9.02 3.39
CA PHE A 126 -9.76 -9.93 2.42
C PHE A 126 -10.65 -10.95 3.12
N THR A 127 -11.89 -11.05 2.64
CA THR A 127 -12.87 -12.05 3.05
C THR A 127 -13.25 -12.88 1.82
N PRO A 128 -13.73 -14.13 1.97
CA PRO A 128 -14.07 -14.96 0.81
C PRO A 128 -15.07 -14.27 -0.13
N GLY A 129 -14.59 -13.82 -1.30
CA GLY A 129 -15.39 -13.15 -2.33
C GLY A 129 -15.65 -11.64 -2.12
N SER A 130 -15.06 -11.01 -1.10
CA SER A 130 -15.24 -9.59 -0.80
C SER A 130 -14.00 -8.99 -0.10
N CYS A 131 -14.07 -7.70 0.25
CA CYS A 131 -13.12 -7.07 1.14
C CYS A 131 -13.86 -6.17 2.15
N SER A 132 -13.29 -6.03 3.34
CA SER A 132 -13.77 -5.18 4.42
C SER A 132 -12.75 -4.07 4.65
N LEU A 133 -13.20 -2.82 4.71
CA LEU A 133 -12.36 -1.65 4.97
C LEU A 133 -12.71 -1.06 6.34
N THR A 134 -11.71 -0.87 7.20
CA THR A 134 -11.88 -0.15 8.48
C THR A 134 -10.83 0.94 8.62
N ALA A 135 -11.26 2.12 9.07
CA ALA A 135 -10.39 3.27 9.31
C ALA A 135 -10.18 3.49 10.81
N TYR A 136 -8.94 3.78 11.20
CA TYR A 136 -8.52 4.02 12.57
C TYR A 136 -7.68 5.28 12.69
N LYS A 137 -7.78 5.98 13.81
CA LYS A 137 -6.87 7.06 14.21
C LYS A 137 -6.19 6.68 15.51
N LEU A 138 -4.94 7.06 15.69
CA LEU A 138 -4.27 6.90 16.99
C LEU A 138 -4.78 7.94 17.99
N THR A 139 -4.90 7.52 19.23
CA THR A 139 -5.05 8.44 20.36
C THR A 139 -3.67 8.96 20.77
N PRO A 140 -3.57 10.06 21.54
CA PRO A 140 -2.29 10.54 22.06
C PRO A 140 -1.52 9.48 22.85
N SER A 141 -2.22 8.62 23.62
CA SER A 141 -1.59 7.51 24.34
C SER A 141 -1.10 6.41 23.39
N GLY A 142 -1.83 6.12 22.31
CA GLY A 142 -1.40 5.17 21.30
C GLY A 142 -0.18 5.63 20.50
N PHE A 143 -0.11 6.91 20.17
CA PHE A 143 1.09 7.51 19.57
C PHE A 143 2.31 7.37 20.49
N GLU A 144 2.15 7.75 21.77
CA GLU A 144 3.23 7.68 22.76
C GLU A 144 3.72 6.25 22.98
N TRP A 145 2.80 5.29 23.07
CA TRP A 145 3.16 3.88 23.17
C TRP A 145 3.83 3.36 21.88
N GLY A 146 3.26 3.68 20.71
CA GLY A 146 3.72 3.18 19.42
C GLY A 146 5.14 3.66 19.06
N ARG A 147 5.49 4.91 19.37
CA ARG A 147 6.83 5.44 19.11
C ARG A 147 7.91 4.79 19.99
N GLN A 148 7.54 4.33 21.19
CA GLN A 148 8.44 3.66 22.13
C GLN A 148 8.51 2.14 21.90
N ASN A 149 7.53 1.54 21.22
CA ASN A 149 7.45 0.10 21.06
C ASN A 149 8.57 -0.46 20.15
N THR A 150 9.34 -1.39 20.71
CA THR A 150 10.39 -2.14 20.00
C THR A 150 10.01 -3.61 19.76
N ASP A 151 8.98 -4.12 20.44
CA ASP A 151 8.53 -5.50 20.30
C ASP A 151 7.67 -5.64 19.03
N LYS A 152 8.08 -6.57 18.15
CA LYS A 152 7.42 -6.86 16.86
C LYS A 152 6.45 -8.04 16.95
N GLY A 153 6.32 -8.68 18.11
CA GLY A 153 5.39 -9.77 18.33
C GLY A 153 3.93 -9.33 18.30
N ASN A 154 3.02 -10.30 18.25
CA ASN A 154 1.56 -10.05 18.16
C ASN A 154 0.94 -9.56 19.48
N ASN A 155 1.63 -9.72 20.61
CA ASN A 155 1.14 -9.33 21.93
C ASN A 155 2.22 -8.54 22.70
N PRO A 156 2.61 -7.35 22.21
CA PRO A 156 3.66 -6.57 22.83
C PRO A 156 3.18 -5.97 24.16
N LYS A 157 4.12 -5.81 25.11
CA LYS A 157 3.82 -5.31 26.44
C LYS A 157 3.21 -3.90 26.38
N GLY A 158 2.10 -3.73 27.11
CA GLY A 158 1.43 -2.43 27.25
C GLY A 158 0.51 -2.05 26.09
N TYR A 159 0.33 -2.91 25.08
CA TYR A 159 -0.72 -2.71 24.08
C TYR A 159 -2.10 -2.64 24.74
N LEU A 160 -2.90 -1.63 24.36
CA LEU A 160 -4.26 -1.44 24.85
C LEU A 160 -5.20 -1.03 23.71
N PRO A 161 -6.47 -1.49 23.71
CA PRO A 161 -7.47 -1.04 22.73
C PRO A 161 -7.77 0.47 22.78
N SER A 162 -7.41 1.17 23.86
CA SER A 162 -7.54 2.63 24.00
C SER A 162 -6.49 3.42 23.22
N HIS A 163 -5.53 2.75 22.58
CA HIS A 163 -4.49 3.37 21.75
C HIS A 163 -5.01 3.86 20.38
N TYR A 164 -6.21 3.46 19.99
CA TYR A 164 -6.80 3.85 18.72
C TYR A 164 -8.31 4.04 18.86
N GLU A 165 -8.87 4.78 17.92
CA GLU A 165 -10.30 4.94 17.75
C GLU A 165 -10.70 4.66 16.31
N LYS A 166 -11.91 4.10 16.11
CA LYS A 166 -12.45 3.92 14.76
C LYS A 166 -12.92 5.26 14.22
N VAL A 167 -12.60 5.53 12.97
CA VAL A 167 -13.05 6.74 12.26
C VAL A 167 -14.05 6.34 11.19
N GLN A 168 -15.10 7.15 11.01
CA GLN A 168 -16.06 6.90 9.96
C GLN A 168 -15.46 7.23 8.58
N MET A 169 -15.76 6.34 7.64
CA MET A 169 -15.28 6.38 6.27
C MET A 169 -16.40 5.96 5.33
N LEU A 170 -16.49 6.61 4.17
CA LEU A 170 -17.50 6.39 3.15
C LEU A 170 -16.83 6.16 1.80
N LEU A 171 -17.33 5.22 1.01
CA LEU A 171 -16.95 5.11 -0.40
C LEU A 171 -17.80 6.07 -1.23
N SER A 172 -17.20 6.74 -2.20
CA SER A 172 -17.84 7.71 -3.09
C SER A 172 -17.48 7.43 -4.54
N ASP A 173 -18.48 7.50 -5.39
CA ASP A 173 -18.37 7.45 -6.86
C ASP A 173 -18.48 8.85 -7.49
N ARG A 174 -18.57 9.91 -6.68
CA ARG A 174 -18.75 11.30 -7.15
C ARG A 174 -17.48 11.91 -7.73
N PHE A 175 -16.32 11.38 -7.37
CA PHE A 175 -15.03 11.83 -7.87
C PHE A 175 -14.09 10.66 -8.05
N THR A 176 -13.05 10.87 -8.86
CA THR A 176 -12.01 9.90 -9.13
C THR A 176 -10.70 10.48 -8.62
N GLY A 177 -9.93 9.68 -7.89
CA GLY A 177 -8.55 10.02 -7.57
C GLY A 177 -7.58 9.39 -8.56
N PHE A 178 -6.30 9.52 -8.25
CA PHE A 178 -5.22 9.03 -9.11
C PHE A 178 -4.15 8.33 -8.28
N PHE A 179 -3.30 7.60 -8.98
CA PHE A 179 -2.16 6.91 -8.39
C PHE A 179 -0.86 7.65 -8.69
N MET A 180 0.08 7.53 -7.76
CA MET A 180 1.47 7.84 -7.99
C MET A 180 2.32 6.63 -7.64
N VAL A 181 3.32 6.38 -8.47
CA VAL A 181 4.22 5.22 -8.36
C VAL A 181 5.66 5.68 -8.57
N PRO A 182 6.67 4.86 -8.23
CA PRO A 182 8.06 5.23 -8.48
C PRO A 182 8.31 5.51 -9.96
N SER A 183 9.08 6.56 -10.26
CA SER A 183 9.50 6.88 -11.63
C SER A 183 10.55 5.90 -12.14
N GLN A 184 11.43 5.46 -11.24
CA GLN A 184 12.49 4.50 -11.49
C GLN A 184 12.27 3.25 -10.66
N GLY A 185 12.21 2.09 -11.32
CA GLY A 185 11.97 0.81 -10.68
C GLY A 185 10.51 0.55 -10.30
N PRO A 186 10.21 -0.64 -9.78
CA PRO A 186 8.87 -1.03 -9.39
C PRO A 186 8.48 -0.46 -8.02
N TRP A 187 7.19 -0.48 -7.69
CA TRP A 187 6.76 -0.27 -6.30
C TRP A 187 6.93 -1.54 -5.46
N ASN A 188 6.84 -2.73 -6.08
CA ASN A 188 6.88 -4.02 -5.38
C ASN A 188 8.28 -4.64 -5.37
N TYR A 189 8.90 -4.70 -4.19
CA TYR A 189 10.20 -5.32 -3.94
C TYR A 189 10.11 -6.70 -3.28
N ASN A 190 8.92 -7.31 -3.18
CA ASN A 190 8.76 -8.62 -2.53
C ASN A 190 9.55 -9.77 -3.20
N PHE A 191 9.92 -9.64 -4.48
CA PHE A 191 10.77 -10.61 -5.18
C PHE A 191 12.21 -10.13 -5.35
N MET A 192 12.53 -8.95 -4.82
CA MET A 192 13.81 -8.26 -4.98
C MET A 192 14.24 -7.63 -3.65
N GLY A 193 13.97 -8.30 -2.52
CA GLY A 193 14.12 -7.72 -1.18
C GLY A 193 15.53 -7.21 -0.88
N VAL A 194 16.57 -7.84 -1.44
CA VAL A 194 17.98 -7.40 -1.33
C VAL A 194 18.25 -6.04 -2.00
N ARG A 195 17.36 -5.58 -2.88
CA ARG A 195 17.45 -4.26 -3.54
C ARG A 195 16.63 -3.19 -2.84
N HIS A 196 15.89 -3.53 -1.79
CA HIS A 196 15.18 -2.56 -0.96
C HIS A 196 16.08 -2.14 0.19
N ASP A 197 16.12 -0.83 0.46
CA ASP A 197 16.86 -0.27 1.59
C ASP A 197 16.00 0.80 2.26
N ALA A 198 15.99 0.85 3.59
CA ALA A 198 15.16 1.80 4.34
C ALA A 198 15.56 3.27 4.09
N SER A 199 16.82 3.52 3.73
CA SER A 199 17.33 4.87 3.42
C SER A 199 17.25 5.21 1.92
N MET A 200 16.68 4.33 1.09
CA MET A 200 16.59 4.57 -0.35
C MET A 200 15.76 5.81 -0.67
N LYS A 201 16.20 6.55 -1.68
CA LYS A 201 15.47 7.67 -2.27
C LYS A 201 14.70 7.18 -3.49
N TYR A 202 13.55 7.79 -3.73
CA TYR A 202 12.75 7.53 -4.92
C TYR A 202 12.10 8.82 -5.40
N GLU A 203 11.84 8.88 -6.69
CA GLU A 203 11.04 9.91 -7.33
C GLU A 203 9.71 9.30 -7.75
N LEU A 204 8.69 10.13 -7.93
CA LEU A 204 7.34 9.70 -8.27
C LEU A 204 6.95 10.15 -9.67
N GLN A 205 6.07 9.38 -10.28
CA GLN A 205 5.40 9.72 -11.53
C GLN A 205 3.90 9.45 -11.43
N LEU A 206 3.11 10.15 -12.25
CA LEU A 206 1.68 9.91 -12.40
C LEU A 206 1.44 8.69 -13.28
N SER A 207 1.14 7.55 -12.67
CA SER A 207 0.83 6.31 -13.38
C SER A 207 0.08 5.34 -12.48
N ASN A 208 -0.61 4.38 -13.09
CA ASN A 208 -1.30 3.32 -12.36
C ASN A 208 -0.30 2.25 -11.89
N PRO A 209 -0.49 1.68 -10.68
CA PRO A 209 0.36 0.61 -10.19
C PRO A 209 0.20 -0.65 -11.04
N LYS A 210 1.32 -1.28 -11.38
CA LYS A 210 1.34 -2.63 -11.96
C LYS A 210 0.88 -3.66 -10.95
N GLU A 211 0.29 -4.76 -11.42
CA GLU A 211 -0.20 -5.85 -10.58
C GLU A 211 0.93 -6.50 -9.78
N PHE A 212 0.60 -7.12 -8.63
CA PHE A 212 1.60 -7.67 -7.72
C PHE A 212 2.59 -8.62 -8.42
N TYR A 213 2.11 -9.50 -9.30
CA TYR A 213 2.91 -10.50 -10.02
C TYR A 213 3.34 -10.07 -11.43
N HIS A 214 3.24 -8.78 -11.77
CA HIS A 214 3.70 -8.25 -13.06
C HIS A 214 5.20 -8.53 -13.27
N GLU A 215 5.61 -8.79 -14.52
CA GLU A 215 6.97 -9.22 -14.89
C GLU A 215 8.09 -8.31 -14.34
N VAL A 216 7.87 -7.00 -14.38
CA VAL A 216 8.77 -5.96 -13.85
C VAL A 216 9.11 -6.12 -12.37
N HIS A 217 8.22 -6.75 -11.58
CA HIS A 217 8.45 -7.02 -10.15
C HIS A 217 9.32 -8.25 -9.92
N ARG A 218 9.48 -9.11 -10.92
CA ARG A 218 10.08 -10.45 -10.80
C ARG A 218 11.07 -10.76 -11.94
N PRO A 219 12.00 -9.85 -12.27
CA PRO A 219 12.90 -10.00 -13.42
C PRO A 219 13.77 -11.25 -13.35
N ALA A 220 14.19 -11.68 -12.16
CA ALA A 220 14.97 -12.90 -11.98
C ALA A 220 14.29 -14.17 -12.53
N HIS A 221 12.95 -14.22 -12.53
CA HIS A 221 12.23 -15.37 -13.09
C HIS A 221 12.32 -15.44 -14.62
N PHE A 222 12.53 -14.31 -15.28
CA PHE A 222 12.58 -14.21 -16.75
C PHE A 222 14.02 -14.25 -17.29
N LEU A 223 14.99 -13.83 -16.48
CA LEU A 223 16.42 -13.89 -16.83
C LEU A 223 17.03 -15.31 -16.73
N ASN A 224 16.32 -16.28 -16.15
CA ASN A 224 16.81 -17.66 -16.05
C ASN A 224 16.77 -18.43 -17.38
N PHE A 225 16.09 -17.91 -18.41
CA PHE A 225 15.95 -18.59 -19.70
C PHE A 225 17.02 -18.19 -20.72
N SER A 226 17.70 -17.07 -20.53
CA SER A 226 18.77 -16.61 -21.43
C SER A 226 20.09 -17.40 -21.27
N SER A 227 20.20 -18.28 -20.28
CA SER A 227 21.39 -19.13 -20.08
C SER A 227 21.31 -20.51 -20.77
N LEU A 228 20.21 -20.80 -21.46
CA LEU A 228 20.00 -22.09 -22.16
C LEU A 228 20.32 -22.02 -23.66
N GLU A 229 20.44 -20.83 -24.24
CA GLU A 229 20.78 -20.66 -25.66
C GLU A 229 22.21 -21.11 -26.00
N ASP A 230 23.11 -21.22 -25.00
CA ASP A 230 24.46 -21.80 -25.19
C ASP A 230 24.47 -23.34 -25.28
N ALA A 231 23.32 -24.00 -25.04
CA ALA A 231 23.21 -25.46 -25.10
C ALA A 231 22.69 -25.99 -26.45
N ASP A 232 22.20 -25.11 -27.34
CA ASP A 232 21.56 -25.48 -28.61
C ASP A 232 22.52 -25.51 -29.82
N GLY A 233 23.75 -25.99 -29.58
CA GLY A 233 24.70 -26.33 -30.64
C GLY A 233 24.33 -27.58 -31.47
N ALA A 234 23.11 -28.11 -31.31
CA ALA A 234 22.62 -29.28 -32.04
C ALA A 234 21.18 -29.04 -32.54
N GLY A 235 21.01 -28.02 -33.37
CA GLY A 235 19.75 -27.77 -34.07
C GLY A 235 19.40 -28.94 -34.99
N ALA A 236 18.25 -29.58 -34.72
CA ALA A 236 17.53 -30.35 -35.72
C ALA A 236 16.92 -29.39 -36.75
N ASP A 237 17.03 -29.70 -38.05
CA ASP A 237 16.44 -28.91 -39.14
C ASP A 237 14.93 -28.73 -38.91
N GLY A 238 14.54 -27.58 -38.38
CA GLY A 238 13.17 -27.16 -38.21
C GLY A 238 12.73 -26.34 -39.41
N GLU A 239 12.22 -26.98 -40.46
CA GLU A 239 11.50 -26.27 -41.51
C GLU A 239 10.29 -25.55 -40.90
N ASN A 240 10.34 -24.22 -40.85
CA ASN A 240 9.21 -23.37 -40.49
C ASN A 240 8.76 -22.57 -41.72
N SER A 241 7.76 -23.10 -42.44
CA SER A 241 7.18 -22.49 -43.65
C SER A 241 6.14 -21.39 -43.35
N PHE A 242 6.09 -20.88 -42.12
CA PHE A 242 5.25 -19.77 -41.71
C PHE A 242 6.10 -18.60 -41.21
N ALA A 243 5.86 -17.42 -41.80
CA ALA A 243 6.47 -16.16 -41.42
C ALA A 243 5.85 -15.57 -40.15
#